data_AF-A0A1F9V380-F1
#
_entry.id   AF-A0A1F9V380-F1
#
_cell.length_a   1.000
_cell.length_b   1.000
_cell.length_c   1.000
_cell.angle_alpha   90.00
_cell.angle_beta   90.00
_cell.angle_gamma   90.00
#
_symmetry.space_group_name_H-M   'P 1'
#
loop_
_entity.id
_entity.type
_entity.pdbx_description
1 polymer ?
#
loop_
_entity_poly.entity_id
_entity_poly.type
_entity_poly.pdbx_seq_one_letter_code
_entity_poly.pdbx_strand_id
1 'polypeptide(L)'
;MEGGAISEVCRNRGVPFCAVRTVSDSRDQDIPAAVRSLGPGGVPGGRFWLDLCARPGDWMGLWRLAASSRKAGKNLSKILEEYLCAE
;
A
#
# COMPACT_ATOMS: atom_id res chain seq x y z
N MET A 1 5.60 2.28 -5.51
CA MET A 1 6.44 2.63 -6.69
C MET A 1 7.95 2.53 -6.43
N GLU A 2 8.39 1.86 -5.37
CA GLU A 2 9.73 2.03 -4.78
C GLU A 2 10.70 0.93 -5.25
N GLY A 3 10.21 -0.28 -5.44
CA GLY A 3 11.07 -1.44 -5.70
C GLY A 3 11.87 -1.40 -7.01
N GLY A 4 11.49 -0.57 -7.98
CA GLY A 4 12.32 -0.36 -9.18
C GLY A 4 13.62 0.36 -8.83
N ALA A 5 13.51 1.48 -8.11
CA ALA A 5 14.66 2.23 -7.62
C ALA A 5 15.52 1.40 -6.66
N ILE A 6 14.89 0.62 -5.76
CA ILE A 6 15.63 -0.26 -4.83
C ILE A 6 16.38 -1.35 -5.61
N SER A 7 15.73 -2.01 -6.58
CA SER A 7 16.35 -3.05 -7.42
C SER A 7 17.57 -2.53 -8.17
N GLU A 8 17.49 -1.31 -8.70
CA GLU A 8 18.60 -0.67 -9.39
C GLU A 8 19.79 -0.41 -8.46
N VAL A 9 19.54 0.09 -7.25
CA VAL A 9 20.60 0.31 -6.24
C VAL A 9 21.26 -1.03 -5.84
N CYS A 10 20.47 -2.08 -5.61
CA CYS A 10 20.99 -3.40 -5.26
C CYS A 10 21.83 -4.00 -6.40
N ARG A 11 21.35 -3.90 -7.65
CA ARG A 11 22.08 -4.35 -8.84
C ARG A 11 23.43 -3.64 -8.96
N ASN A 12 23.46 -2.32 -8.79
CA ASN A 12 24.68 -1.53 -8.87
C ASN A 12 25.70 -1.85 -7.76
N ARG A 13 25.25 -2.43 -6.65
CA ARG A 13 26.09 -2.83 -5.51
C ARG A 13 26.40 -4.33 -5.48
N GLY A 14 25.97 -5.10 -6.47
CA GLY A 14 26.14 -6.57 -6.48
C GLY A 14 25.39 -7.28 -5.35
N VAL A 15 24.33 -6.67 -4.81
CA VAL A 15 23.51 -7.25 -3.74
C VAL A 15 22.33 -8.01 -4.37
N PRO A 16 22.17 -9.32 -4.12
CA PRO A 16 20.99 -10.05 -4.55
C PRO A 16 19.72 -9.40 -3.99
N PHE A 17 18.71 -9.23 -4.84
CA PHE A 17 17.48 -8.52 -4.49
C PHE A 17 16.25 -9.31 -4.92
N CYS A 18 15.33 -9.49 -3.99
CA CYS A 18 14.00 -10.02 -4.24
C CYS A 18 12.96 -9.03 -3.68
N ALA A 19 11.94 -8.71 -4.49
CA ALA A 19 10.81 -7.91 -4.05
C ALA A 19 9.53 -8.73 -4.11
N VAL A 20 8.90 -8.92 -2.95
CA VAL A 20 7.56 -9.51 -2.86
C VAL A 20 6.55 -8.37 -2.75
N ARG A 21 5.52 -8.39 -3.59
CA ARG A 21 4.45 -7.40 -3.58
C ARG A 21 3.09 -8.09 -3.60
N THR A 22 2.15 -7.53 -2.86
CA THR A 22 0.73 -7.88 -2.97
C THR A 22 -0.03 -6.74 -3.63
N VAL A 23 -1.14 -7.09 -4.27
CA VAL A 23 -2.01 -6.14 -4.97
C VAL A 23 -3.08 -5.66 -3.98
N SER A 24 -3.00 -4.38 -3.59
CA SER A 24 -4.00 -3.70 -2.74
C SER A 24 -5.15 -3.09 -3.53
N ASP A 25 -4.90 -2.73 -4.79
CA ASP A 25 -5.80 -1.99 -5.66
C ASP A 25 -5.52 -2.34 -7.13
N SER A 26 -6.52 -2.15 -8.00
CA SER A 26 -6.34 -2.33 -9.45
C SER A 26 -5.86 -1.04 -10.10
N ARG A 27 -5.18 -1.16 -11.25
CA ARG A 27 -4.64 0.00 -11.99
C ARG A 27 -5.68 1.07 -12.31
N ASP A 28 -6.91 0.66 -12.60
CA ASP A 28 -8.01 1.55 -12.98
C ASP A 28 -8.92 1.92 -11.80
N GLN A 29 -8.54 1.56 -10.56
CA GLN A 29 -9.32 1.93 -9.38
C GLN A 29 -9.08 3.41 -9.05
N ASP A 30 -10.15 4.18 -8.99
CA ASP A 30 -10.08 5.54 -8.47
C ASP A 30 -9.66 5.53 -7.00
N ILE A 31 -8.60 6.29 -6.71
CA ILE A 31 -8.10 6.47 -5.35
C ILE A 31 -8.82 7.67 -4.72
N PRO A 32 -9.52 7.47 -3.58
CA PRO A 32 -10.21 8.54 -2.86
C PRO A 32 -9.28 9.71 -2.55
N ALA A 33 -9.78 10.94 -2.71
CA ALA A 33 -8.92 12.11 -2.60
C ALA A 33 -8.30 12.30 -1.21
N ALA A 34 -9.03 11.92 -0.16
CA ALA A 34 -8.56 11.97 1.22
C ALA A 34 -7.24 11.21 1.42
N VAL A 35 -6.99 10.13 0.66
CA VAL A 35 -5.76 9.32 0.75
C VAL A 35 -4.51 10.16 0.45
N ARG A 36 -4.62 11.18 -0.40
CA ARG A 36 -3.50 12.09 -0.72
C ARG A 36 -3.09 12.97 0.45
N SER A 37 -3.97 13.12 1.43
CA SER A 37 -3.78 13.93 2.64
C SER A 37 -3.30 13.09 3.83
N LEU A 38 -2.96 11.81 3.61
CA LEU A 38 -2.35 10.97 4.64
C LEU A 38 -0.91 11.43 4.91
N GLY A 39 -0.59 11.49 6.20
CA GLY A 39 0.77 11.76 6.66
C GLY A 39 1.70 10.56 6.55
N PRO A 40 2.96 10.70 7.00
CA PRO A 40 3.92 9.61 7.05
C PRO A 40 3.34 8.37 7.75
N GLY A 41 3.60 7.19 7.17
CA GLY A 41 3.05 5.93 7.70
C GLY A 41 1.54 5.74 7.53
N GLY A 42 0.86 6.58 6.75
CA GLY A 42 -0.58 6.48 6.53
C GLY A 42 -1.42 7.01 7.69
N VAL A 43 -0.85 7.90 8.52
CA VAL A 43 -1.56 8.50 9.66
C VAL A 43 -2.50 9.61 9.15
N PRO A 44 -3.81 9.56 9.47
CA PRO A 44 -4.74 10.60 9.05
C PRO A 44 -4.57 11.87 9.88
N GLY A 45 -4.36 13.00 9.20
CA GLY A 45 -4.35 14.34 9.82
C GLY A 45 -5.69 15.06 9.70
N GLY A 46 -5.79 16.30 10.20
CA GLY A 46 -7.02 17.09 10.08
C GLY A 46 -7.48 17.32 8.63
N ARG A 47 -6.53 17.47 7.70
CA ARG A 47 -6.82 17.63 6.27
C ARG A 47 -7.48 16.39 5.66
N PHE A 48 -7.08 15.19 6.08
CA PHE A 48 -7.69 13.93 5.66
C PHE A 48 -9.20 13.92 5.98
N TRP A 49 -9.56 14.27 7.22
CA TRP A 49 -10.96 14.28 7.65
C TRP A 49 -11.78 15.35 6.93
N LEU A 50 -11.22 16.53 6.70
CA LEU A 50 -11.87 17.58 5.91
C LEU A 50 -12.17 17.12 4.48
N ASP A 51 -11.18 16.54 3.80
CA ASP A 51 -11.34 16.05 2.42
C ASP A 51 -12.33 14.87 2.36
N LEU A 52 -12.35 14.01 3.39
CA LEU A 52 -13.27 12.89 3.48
C LEU A 52 -14.72 13.36 3.71
N CYS A 53 -14.94 14.29 4.65
CA CYS A 53 -16.28 14.83 4.92
C CYS A 53 -16.84 15.63 3.75
N ALA A 54 -15.98 16.32 2.99
CA ALA A 54 -16.38 17.09 1.82
C ALA A 54 -16.82 16.21 0.61
N ARG A 55 -16.51 14.90 0.63
CA ARG A 55 -16.75 13.98 -0.49
C ARG A 55 -17.40 12.68 -0.04
N PRO A 56 -18.71 12.68 0.29
CA PRO A 56 -19.41 11.48 0.72
C PRO A 56 -19.40 10.35 -0.33
N GLY A 57 -19.33 10.69 -1.62
CA GLY A 57 -19.20 9.70 -2.70
C GLY A 57 -17.92 8.85 -2.63
N ASP A 58 -16.86 9.37 -2.00
CA ASP A 58 -15.58 8.67 -1.88
C ASP A 58 -15.57 7.63 -0.73
N TRP A 59 -16.57 7.62 0.15
CA TRP A 59 -16.56 6.82 1.37
C TRP A 59 -16.55 5.32 1.09
N MET A 60 -17.36 4.87 0.14
CA MET A 60 -17.39 3.46 -0.25
C MET A 60 -16.07 3.03 -0.90
N GLY A 61 -15.48 3.91 -1.73
CA GLY A 61 -14.17 3.69 -2.34
C GLY A 61 -13.06 3.59 -1.28
N LEU A 62 -13.09 4.45 -0.27
CA LEU A 62 -12.15 4.42 0.85
C LEU A 62 -12.30 3.14 1.68
N TRP A 63 -13.54 2.73 1.98
CA TRP A 63 -13.79 1.50 2.73
C TRP A 63 -13.32 0.27 1.96
N ARG A 64 -13.60 0.21 0.65
CA ARG A 64 -13.12 -0.86 -0.23
C ARG A 64 -11.59 -0.89 -0.28
N LEU A 65 -10.95 0.26 -0.46
CA LEU A 65 -9.49 0.37 -0.46
C LEU A 65 -8.90 -0.10 0.88
N ALA A 66 -9.48 0.32 2.01
CA ALA A 66 -9.05 -0.12 3.33
C ALA A 66 -9.19 -1.64 3.52
N ALA A 67 -10.30 -2.23 3.08
CA ALA A 67 -10.52 -3.67 3.13
C ALA A 67 -9.52 -4.45 2.27
N SER A 68 -9.30 -4.01 1.02
CA SER A 68 -8.35 -4.63 0.10
C SER A 68 -6.92 -4.51 0.59
N SER A 69 -6.51 -3.33 1.09
CA SER A 69 -5.18 -3.12 1.66
C SER A 69 -4.93 -3.99 2.89
N ARG A 70 -5.92 -4.14 3.79
CA ARG A 70 -5.82 -5.07 4.93
C ARG A 70 -5.66 -6.51 4.48
N LYS A 71 -6.41 -6.94 3.46
CA LYS A 71 -6.31 -8.29 2.90
C LYS A 71 -4.94 -8.52 2.25
N ALA A 72 -4.47 -7.56 1.46
CA ALA A 72 -3.17 -7.60 0.81
C ALA A 72 -2.02 -7.67 1.83
N GLY A 73 -2.12 -6.91 2.92
CA GLY A 73 -1.16 -6.96 4.03
C GLY A 73 -1.14 -8.33 4.71
N LYS A 74 -2.31 -8.88 5.08
CA LYS A 74 -2.41 -10.22 5.70
C LYS A 74 -1.83 -11.32 4.81
N ASN A 75 -2.15 -11.28 3.52
CA ASN A 75 -1.62 -12.26 2.57
C ASN A 75 -0.10 -12.13 2.41
N LEU A 76 0.42 -10.91 2.39
CA LEU A 76 1.87 -10.67 2.33
C LEU A 76 2.57 -11.22 3.58
N SER A 77 2.07 -10.89 4.77
CA SER A 77 2.60 -11.41 6.04
C SER A 77 2.60 -12.92 6.06
N LYS A 78 1.48 -13.57 5.68
CA LYS A 78 1.37 -15.02 5.64
C LYS A 78 2.44 -15.67 4.76
N ILE A 79 2.60 -15.16 3.53
CA ILE A 79 3.60 -15.71 2.60
C ILE A 79 5.02 -15.47 3.09
N LEU A 80 5.30 -14.31 3.70
CA LEU A 80 6.63 -14.02 4.26
C LEU A 80 6.94 -14.92 5.46
N GLU A 81 5.98 -15.16 6.35
CA GLU A 81 6.12 -16.09 7.47
C GLU A 81 6.38 -17.52 6.98
N GLU A 82 5.62 -18.00 6.00
CA GLU A 82 5.83 -19.31 5.37
C GLU A 82 7.21 -19.41 4.72
N TYR A 83 7.65 -18.36 4.02
CA TYR A 83 8.97 -18.33 3.37
C TYR A 83 10.12 -18.33 4.37
N LEU A 84 10.02 -17.58 5.47
CA LEU A 84 11.07 -17.45 6.48
C LEU A 84 11.15 -18.66 7.42
N CYS A 85 10.03 -19.33 7.71
CA CYS A 85 9.99 -20.51 8.58
C CYS A 85 10.14 -21.84 7.82
N ALA A 86 10.21 -21.83 6.49
CA ALA A 86 10.46 -23.01 5.67
C ALA A 86 11.96 -23.36 5.53
N GLU A 87 12.85 -22.53 6.07
CA GLU A 87 14.29 -22.81 6.26
C GLU A 87 14.55 -23.48 7.62
#